data_AF-A0A2N2HUL8-F1
#
_entry.id   AF-A0A2N2HUL8-F1
#
_cell.length_a   1.000
_cell.length_b   1.000
_cell.length_c   1.000
_cell.angle_alpha   90.00
_cell.angle_beta   90.00
_cell.angle_gamma   90.00
#
_symmetry.space_group_name_H-M   'P 1'
#
loop_
_entity.id
_entity.type
_entity.pdbx_description
1 polymer ?
#
loop_
_entity_poly.entity_id
_entity_poly.type
_entity_poly.pdbx_seq_one_letter_code
_entity_poly.pdbx_strand_id
1 'polypeptide(L)'
;VVGVRLVGVLPVGCTATDLVLTLTQLLRKTGVVGAFVEYFGEGLKSLTLPDRATIANMSPEYGATMGFFPIDERTVEYLRLTGREVEAERTLVYAKANALYHDPSVQADYDHVLELDLATVVPSIAGPARPQDLIPLDHAKEVVSRSFATAVCAKEGVTVELPSGPVRLRNGALAIAAITSCTNTSNPAVMLAAALLARNAVDKGLKVPPWVKTSLAPGSQVVMEYLEQTGLTHYLERLGFYLAAYGCTTCIGNSGPLHPAIETAQEQSGVVLAAALSGNRNFEGRIHPRVKSAFLMSPPLVVAYALAGRMDIDLTTESLGDDATGDPVYLSQIWPTNDEIERLTTEHVVPAAFKHRYQEVFLGDRRWQELDCPHGQTFAWQPYSTYIAKPPFFVDFPLEASPVDSLNHARALLVLGDSVTTDHISPAGSINESYPAGRYLTSLGISPDDFNSYGSRRGNHEVMMRGTFANTRIRQRLCAPKEGGFTLKLPEGELMHVYDAAMRYAEEQTPLVILAGKEYGTGSSRDWAAKGTALLGVRAV
;
A
#
# COMPACT_ATOMS: atom_id res chain seq x y z
N VAL A 1 6.16 1.09 26.42
CA VAL A 1 5.85 -0.04 25.51
C VAL A 1 4.44 -0.54 25.81
N VAL A 2 3.62 -0.73 24.77
CA VAL A 2 2.30 -1.39 24.86
C VAL A 2 2.49 -2.86 24.56
N GLY A 3 2.19 -3.73 25.54
CA GLY A 3 2.21 -5.18 25.36
C GLY A 3 0.90 -5.67 24.76
N VAL A 4 0.96 -6.51 23.72
CA VAL A 4 -0.19 -7.19 23.14
C VAL A 4 -0.06 -8.68 23.39
N ARG A 5 -0.85 -9.19 24.34
CA ARG A 5 -0.92 -10.61 24.66
C ARG A 5 -1.78 -11.33 23.64
N LEU A 6 -1.20 -12.26 22.90
CA LEU A 6 -1.90 -13.16 22.00
C LEU A 6 -2.14 -14.50 22.70
N VAL A 7 -3.40 -14.94 22.73
CA VAL A 7 -3.83 -16.23 23.31
C VAL A 7 -4.62 -17.02 22.28
N GLY A 8 -4.77 -18.33 22.49
CA GLY A 8 -5.48 -19.19 21.54
C GLY A 8 -4.75 -19.39 20.21
N VAL A 9 -5.49 -19.81 19.19
CA VAL A 9 -4.98 -20.08 17.83
C VAL A 9 -5.95 -19.51 16.79
N LEU A 10 -5.44 -19.12 15.62
CA LEU A 10 -6.28 -18.63 14.54
C LEU A 10 -7.24 -19.74 14.06
N PRO A 11 -8.53 -19.42 13.82
CA PRO A 11 -9.48 -20.38 13.27
C PRO A 11 -9.10 -20.84 11.86
N VAL A 12 -9.55 -22.04 11.50
CA VAL A 12 -9.43 -22.56 10.13
C VAL A 12 -10.09 -21.57 9.16
N GLY A 13 -9.42 -21.29 8.05
CA GLY A 13 -9.88 -20.32 7.05
C GLY A 13 -9.48 -18.86 7.34
N CYS A 14 -8.96 -18.55 8.53
CA CYS A 14 -8.34 -17.25 8.80
C CYS A 14 -6.87 -17.24 8.38
N THR A 15 -6.40 -16.06 7.98
CA THR A 15 -5.05 -15.81 7.49
C THR A 15 -4.32 -14.81 8.40
N ALA A 16 -2.99 -14.70 8.24
CA ALA A 16 -2.23 -13.62 8.88
C ALA A 16 -2.72 -12.23 8.48
N THR A 17 -3.32 -12.09 7.28
CA THR A 17 -3.92 -10.84 6.84
C THR A 17 -5.13 -10.46 7.70
N ASP A 18 -6.01 -11.41 8.01
CA ASP A 18 -7.18 -11.17 8.87
C ASP A 18 -6.77 -10.75 10.28
N LEU A 19 -5.72 -11.39 10.82
CA LEU A 19 -5.14 -11.05 12.11
C LEU A 19 -4.56 -9.63 12.12
N VAL A 20 -3.75 -9.25 11.13
CA VAL A 20 -3.15 -7.91 11.11
C VAL A 20 -4.20 -6.80 10.91
N LEU A 21 -5.25 -7.04 10.14
CA LEU A 21 -6.34 -6.08 9.99
C LEU A 21 -7.11 -5.91 11.31
N THR A 22 -7.37 -7.01 12.03
CA THR A 22 -7.97 -7.01 13.37
C THR A 22 -7.12 -6.22 14.37
N LEU A 23 -5.81 -6.49 14.41
CA LEU A 23 -4.86 -5.77 15.26
C LEU A 23 -4.76 -4.29 14.89
N THR A 24 -4.81 -3.96 13.59
CA THR A 24 -4.77 -2.57 13.12
C THR A 24 -5.95 -1.77 13.64
N GLN A 25 -7.17 -2.34 13.60
CA GLN A 25 -8.36 -1.73 14.18
C GLN A 25 -8.23 -1.56 15.70
N LEU A 26 -7.84 -2.61 16.41
CA LEU A 26 -7.69 -2.61 17.87
C LEU A 26 -6.68 -1.55 18.35
N LEU A 27 -5.50 -1.51 17.73
CA LEU A 27 -4.42 -0.62 18.12
C LEU A 27 -4.71 0.85 17.73
N ARG A 28 -5.43 1.09 16.63
CA ARG A 28 -5.94 2.44 16.32
C ARG A 28 -6.95 2.92 17.34
N LYS A 29 -7.88 2.06 17.77
CA LYS A 29 -8.85 2.39 18.83
C LYS A 29 -8.15 2.68 20.16
N THR A 30 -7.06 1.98 20.44
CA THR A 30 -6.27 2.16 21.67
C THR A 30 -5.45 3.46 21.64
N GLY A 31 -4.95 3.87 20.46
CA GLY A 31 -4.18 5.12 20.31
C GLY A 31 -2.71 4.95 20.69
N VAL A 32 -1.98 4.15 19.92
CA VAL A 32 -0.56 3.80 20.18
C VAL A 32 0.46 4.69 19.46
N VAL A 33 0.08 5.94 19.13
CA VAL A 33 0.96 6.86 18.40
C VAL A 33 2.22 7.18 19.21
N GLY A 34 3.39 6.95 18.62
CA GLY A 34 4.69 7.18 19.26
C GLY A 34 5.11 6.11 20.28
N ALA A 35 4.30 5.06 20.46
CA ALA A 35 4.64 3.92 21.32
C ALA A 35 5.35 2.81 20.53
N PHE A 36 6.09 1.98 21.26
CA PHE A 36 6.45 0.64 20.78
C PHE A 36 5.31 -0.32 21.14
N VAL A 37 4.93 -1.17 20.20
CA VAL A 37 4.03 -2.30 20.43
C VAL A 37 4.87 -3.56 20.47
N GLU A 38 4.77 -4.34 21.54
CA GLU A 38 5.46 -5.61 21.68
C GLU A 38 4.46 -6.75 21.83
N TYR A 39 4.61 -7.79 21.01
CA TYR A 39 3.72 -8.95 21.03
C TYR A 39 4.31 -10.06 21.92
N PHE A 40 3.46 -10.64 22.77
CA PHE A 40 3.83 -11.72 23.69
C PHE A 40 2.64 -12.65 23.97
N GLY A 41 2.83 -13.72 24.74
CA GLY A 41 1.77 -14.67 25.09
C GLY A 41 1.86 -16.00 24.32
N GLU A 42 1.05 -16.98 24.73
CA GLU A 42 1.13 -18.35 24.21
C GLU A 42 0.80 -18.47 22.72
N GLY A 43 -0.05 -17.57 22.20
CA GLY A 43 -0.45 -17.53 20.80
C GLY A 43 0.71 -17.22 19.84
N LEU A 44 1.85 -16.73 20.32
CA LEU A 44 3.05 -16.53 19.47
C LEU A 44 3.55 -17.84 18.86
N LYS A 45 3.36 -18.98 19.56
CA LYS A 45 3.86 -20.29 19.11
C LYS A 45 3.16 -20.80 17.84
N SER A 46 1.90 -20.41 17.64
CA SER A 46 1.12 -20.74 16.45
C SER A 46 1.40 -19.84 15.25
N LEU A 47 2.12 -18.73 15.43
CA LEU A 47 2.44 -17.79 14.35
C LEU A 47 3.83 -18.07 13.78
N THR A 48 3.89 -18.31 12.47
CA THR A 48 5.15 -18.43 11.74
C THR A 48 5.85 -17.07 11.66
N LEU A 49 7.14 -17.05 11.29
CA LEU A 49 7.85 -15.77 11.11
C LEU A 49 7.20 -14.90 10.03
N PRO A 50 6.80 -15.42 8.85
CA PRO A 50 6.05 -14.62 7.88
C PRO A 50 4.75 -14.02 8.43
N ASP A 51 4.00 -14.74 9.28
CA ASP A 51 2.78 -14.18 9.90
C ASP A 51 3.12 -12.98 10.80
N ARG A 52 4.18 -13.11 11.60
CA ARG A 52 4.68 -12.03 12.47
C ARG A 52 5.17 -10.84 11.65
N ALA A 53 5.83 -11.08 10.52
CA ALA A 53 6.28 -10.05 9.60
C ALA A 53 5.10 -9.30 8.96
N THR A 54 4.02 -10.00 8.59
CA THR A 54 2.76 -9.38 8.13
C THR A 54 2.19 -8.44 9.20
N ILE A 55 2.17 -8.86 10.47
CA ILE A 55 1.68 -8.05 11.59
C ILE A 55 2.57 -6.82 11.84
N ALA A 56 3.89 -7.02 11.94
CA ALA A 56 4.85 -5.95 12.17
C ALA A 56 4.91 -4.95 11.00
N ASN A 57 4.66 -5.39 9.77
CA ASN A 57 4.64 -4.52 8.59
C ASN A 57 3.64 -3.36 8.73
N MET A 58 2.49 -3.61 9.34
CA MET A 58 1.41 -2.61 9.46
C MET A 58 1.56 -1.67 10.66
N SER A 59 2.74 -1.62 11.31
CA SER A 59 3.01 -0.72 12.44
C SER A 59 2.66 0.75 12.18
N PRO A 60 3.05 1.34 11.05
CA PRO A 60 2.69 2.71 10.73
C PRO A 60 1.18 2.89 10.55
N GLU A 61 0.46 1.86 10.11
CA GLU A 61 -0.97 1.89 9.86
C GLU A 61 -1.78 1.96 11.15
N TYR A 62 -1.28 1.42 12.27
CA TYR A 62 -1.86 1.67 13.60
C TYR A 62 -1.16 2.76 14.44
N GLY A 63 -0.08 3.35 13.91
CA GLY A 63 0.55 4.55 14.45
C GLY A 63 1.73 4.30 15.39
N ALA A 64 2.04 3.04 15.69
CA ALA A 64 3.18 2.71 16.52
C ALA A 64 4.50 3.03 15.79
N THR A 65 5.53 3.34 16.56
CA THR A 65 6.89 3.49 16.04
C THR A 65 7.42 2.16 15.51
N MET A 66 7.07 1.06 16.18
CA MET A 66 7.36 -0.31 15.74
C MET A 66 6.42 -1.33 16.37
N GLY A 67 6.21 -2.44 15.67
CA GLY A 67 5.61 -3.68 16.16
C GLY A 67 6.70 -4.74 16.29
N PHE A 68 6.98 -5.15 17.51
CA PHE A 68 8.13 -5.99 17.86
C PHE A 68 7.68 -7.39 18.27
N PHE A 69 8.28 -8.40 17.64
CA PHE A 69 8.23 -9.79 18.07
C PHE A 69 9.62 -10.18 18.57
N PRO A 70 9.76 -10.73 19.79
CA PRO A 70 11.05 -11.11 20.32
C PRO A 70 11.66 -12.30 19.57
N ILE A 71 12.99 -12.45 19.65
CA ILE A 71 13.70 -13.57 19.03
C ILE A 71 13.32 -14.86 19.75
N ASP A 72 12.86 -15.86 19.02
CA ASP A 72 12.49 -17.18 19.54
C ASP A 72 12.84 -18.30 18.55
N GLU A 73 12.35 -19.51 18.80
CA GLU A 73 12.59 -20.68 17.95
C GLU A 73 12.11 -20.43 16.51
N ARG A 74 10.96 -19.78 16.30
CA ARG A 74 10.45 -19.45 14.95
C ARG A 74 11.39 -18.53 14.19
N THR A 75 12.08 -17.64 14.92
CA THR A 75 13.12 -16.78 14.34
C THR A 75 14.30 -17.61 13.82
N VAL A 76 14.78 -18.54 14.65
CA VAL A 76 15.91 -19.42 14.32
C VAL A 76 15.55 -20.38 13.19
N GLU A 77 14.37 -21.01 13.23
CA GLU A 77 13.84 -21.87 12.17
C GLU A 77 13.79 -21.15 10.83
N TYR A 78 13.32 -19.90 10.79
CA TYR A 78 13.25 -19.11 9.56
C TYR A 78 14.64 -18.74 9.02
N LEU A 79 15.61 -18.44 9.90
CA LEU A 79 17.00 -18.21 9.47
C LEU A 79 17.55 -19.46 8.76
N ARG A 80 17.34 -20.66 9.32
CA ARG A 80 17.71 -21.93 8.68
C ARG A 80 16.98 -22.14 7.35
N LEU A 81 15.65 -21.94 7.35
CA LEU A 81 14.79 -22.04 6.16
C LEU A 81 15.29 -21.15 5.01
N THR A 82 15.79 -19.96 5.34
CA THR A 82 16.33 -19.00 4.36
C THR A 82 17.81 -19.23 4.02
N GLY A 83 18.36 -20.39 4.40
CA GLY A 83 19.72 -20.82 4.06
C GLY A 83 20.83 -20.24 4.93
N ARG A 84 20.49 -19.63 6.08
CA ARG A 84 21.39 -18.92 6.99
C ARG A 84 21.68 -19.73 8.27
N GLU A 85 22.15 -20.97 8.11
CA GLU A 85 22.38 -21.91 9.23
C GLU A 85 23.37 -21.33 10.27
N VAL A 86 24.49 -20.78 9.81
CA VAL A 86 25.53 -20.22 10.68
C VAL A 86 25.01 -19.00 11.44
N GLU A 87 24.25 -18.13 10.77
CA GLU A 87 23.61 -16.99 11.41
C GLU A 87 22.53 -17.44 12.40
N ALA A 88 21.77 -18.50 12.10
CA ALA A 88 20.77 -19.05 13.00
C ALA A 88 21.39 -19.50 14.33
N GLU A 89 22.48 -20.26 14.27
CA GLU A 89 23.23 -20.68 15.46
C GLU A 89 23.80 -19.49 16.25
N ARG A 90 24.42 -18.53 15.54
CA ARG A 90 24.96 -17.31 16.17
C ARG A 90 23.87 -16.49 16.85
N THR A 91 22.74 -16.29 16.18
CA THR A 91 21.59 -15.56 16.73
C THR A 91 21.07 -16.27 17.98
N LEU A 92 20.91 -17.59 17.95
CA LEU A 92 20.43 -18.35 19.10
C LEU A 92 21.36 -18.21 20.32
N VAL A 93 22.66 -18.43 20.13
CA VAL A 93 23.66 -18.33 21.21
C VAL A 93 23.73 -16.91 21.76
N TYR A 94 23.84 -15.91 20.88
CA TYR A 94 23.93 -14.51 21.28
C TYR A 94 22.66 -14.05 22.00
N ALA A 95 21.48 -14.38 21.48
CA ALA A 95 20.22 -13.94 22.07
C ALA A 95 20.02 -14.54 23.47
N LYS A 96 20.36 -15.83 23.68
CA LYS A 96 20.31 -16.46 25.00
C LYS A 96 21.33 -15.86 25.98
N ALA A 97 22.56 -15.61 25.52
CA ALA A 97 23.61 -15.04 26.38
C ALA A 97 23.32 -13.60 26.82
N ASN A 98 22.52 -12.85 26.05
CA ASN A 98 22.24 -11.43 26.30
C ASN A 98 20.79 -11.15 26.72
N ALA A 99 20.02 -12.16 27.14
CA ALA A 99 18.61 -12.02 27.54
C ALA A 99 17.71 -11.37 26.46
N LEU A 100 18.01 -11.62 25.18
CA LEU A 100 17.20 -11.18 24.03
C LEU A 100 16.35 -12.31 23.45
N TYR A 101 16.54 -13.55 23.92
CA TYR A 101 15.72 -14.70 23.53
C TYR A 101 14.44 -14.75 24.37
N HIS A 102 13.30 -14.90 23.71
CA HIS A 102 11.99 -14.93 24.35
C HIS A 102 11.86 -16.10 25.33
N ASP A 103 11.55 -15.79 26.58
CA ASP A 103 11.15 -16.76 27.60
C ASP A 103 9.65 -16.56 27.88
N PRO A 104 8.77 -17.50 27.50
CA PRO A 104 7.33 -17.37 27.72
C PRO A 104 6.92 -17.41 29.20
N SER A 105 7.82 -17.82 30.10
CA SER A 105 7.58 -17.80 31.55
C SER A 105 7.87 -16.43 32.18
N VAL A 106 8.56 -15.54 31.46
CA VAL A 106 8.94 -14.21 31.92
C VAL A 106 8.14 -13.17 31.16
N GLN A 107 7.32 -12.41 31.87
CA GLN A 107 6.59 -11.28 31.30
C GLN A 107 7.36 -9.98 31.57
N ALA A 108 7.56 -9.16 30.53
CA ALA A 108 8.11 -7.82 30.69
C ALA A 108 7.08 -6.86 31.32
N ASP A 109 7.57 -5.78 31.93
CA ASP A 109 6.74 -4.71 32.43
C ASP A 109 6.33 -3.77 31.28
N TYR A 110 5.04 -3.71 30.99
CA TYR A 110 4.46 -2.86 29.93
C TYR A 110 3.65 -1.72 30.55
N ASP A 111 3.61 -0.57 29.89
CA ASP A 111 2.80 0.58 30.34
C ASP A 111 1.30 0.26 30.27
N HIS A 112 0.93 -0.50 29.22
CA HIS A 112 -0.41 -0.99 28.97
C HIS A 112 -0.34 -2.39 28.40
N VAL A 113 -1.27 -3.26 28.82
CA VAL A 113 -1.43 -4.61 28.27
C VAL A 113 -2.80 -4.72 27.62
N LEU A 114 -2.79 -5.06 26.33
CA LEU A 114 -3.97 -5.51 25.60
C LEU A 114 -3.93 -7.02 25.48
N GLU A 115 -5.10 -7.64 25.37
CA GLU A 115 -5.23 -9.07 25.10
C GLU A 115 -6.09 -9.28 23.86
N LEU A 116 -5.65 -10.18 22.98
CA LEU A 116 -6.41 -10.63 21.82
C LEU A 116 -6.41 -12.17 21.81
N ASP A 117 -7.61 -12.74 21.91
CA ASP A 117 -7.82 -14.15 21.63
C ASP A 117 -7.89 -14.37 20.12
N LEU A 118 -6.91 -15.10 19.59
CA LEU A 118 -6.79 -15.41 18.17
C LEU A 118 -8.02 -16.17 17.64
N ALA A 119 -8.73 -16.92 18.49
CA ALA A 119 -9.94 -17.64 18.10
C ALA A 119 -11.12 -16.72 17.74
N THR A 120 -11.04 -15.44 18.12
CA THR A 120 -12.06 -14.43 17.80
C THR A 120 -11.84 -13.75 16.45
N VAL A 121 -10.69 -14.00 15.79
CA VAL A 121 -10.40 -13.46 14.46
C VAL A 121 -11.30 -14.15 13.44
N VAL A 122 -11.87 -13.36 12.53
CA VAL A 122 -12.73 -13.84 11.45
C VAL A 122 -12.18 -13.38 10.09
N PRO A 123 -12.44 -14.11 8.99
CA PRO A 123 -12.08 -13.66 7.65
C PRO A 123 -12.65 -12.26 7.39
N SER A 124 -11.79 -11.34 6.96
CA SER A 124 -12.12 -9.91 6.89
C SER A 124 -11.46 -9.20 5.72
N ILE A 125 -12.06 -8.10 5.32
CA ILE A 125 -11.45 -7.09 4.44
C ILE A 125 -11.33 -5.77 5.21
N ALA A 126 -10.56 -4.80 4.72
CA ALA A 126 -10.56 -3.45 5.28
C ALA A 126 -10.70 -2.36 4.22
N GLY A 127 -11.60 -1.40 4.42
CA GLY A 127 -11.86 -0.31 3.48
C GLY A 127 -13.20 0.41 3.68
N PRO A 128 -13.62 1.26 2.73
CA PRO A 128 -13.04 1.49 1.40
C PRO A 128 -11.87 2.49 1.35
N ALA A 129 -11.54 3.14 2.47
CA ALA A 129 -10.62 4.29 2.46
C ALA A 129 -9.56 4.31 3.55
N ARG A 130 -9.63 3.43 4.57
CA ARG A 130 -8.63 3.38 5.64
C ARG A 130 -8.28 1.94 6.04
N PRO A 131 -7.04 1.66 6.46
CA PRO A 131 -6.63 0.30 6.84
C PRO A 131 -7.32 -0.25 8.09
N GLN A 132 -7.74 0.64 9.01
CA GLN A 132 -8.42 0.26 10.25
C GLN A 132 -9.93 0.05 10.10
N ASP A 133 -10.50 0.30 8.92
CA ASP A 133 -11.92 0.10 8.63
C ASP A 133 -12.18 -1.39 8.34
N LEU A 134 -11.99 -2.23 9.34
CA LEU A 134 -12.22 -3.68 9.28
C LEU A 134 -13.69 -4.00 9.01
N ILE A 135 -13.92 -4.92 8.08
CA ILE A 135 -15.23 -5.41 7.68
C ILE A 135 -15.17 -6.95 7.66
N PRO A 136 -15.86 -7.64 8.58
CA PRO A 136 -16.04 -9.09 8.53
C PRO A 136 -16.66 -9.52 7.20
N LEU A 137 -16.23 -10.66 6.67
CA LEU A 137 -16.58 -11.09 5.31
C LEU A 137 -18.09 -11.32 5.12
N ASP A 138 -18.77 -11.81 6.15
CA ASP A 138 -20.23 -12.03 6.19
C ASP A 138 -21.04 -10.71 6.22
N HIS A 139 -20.41 -9.59 6.58
CA HIS A 139 -21.01 -8.26 6.56
C HIS A 139 -20.53 -7.40 5.37
N ALA A 140 -19.62 -7.93 4.55
CA ALA A 140 -18.96 -7.19 3.47
C ALA A 140 -19.97 -6.58 2.49
N LYS A 141 -20.93 -7.38 2.01
CA LYS A 141 -21.95 -6.91 1.05
C LYS A 141 -22.71 -5.69 1.56
N GLU A 142 -23.20 -5.74 2.80
CA GLU A 142 -24.00 -4.68 3.40
C GLU A 142 -23.20 -3.38 3.54
N VAL A 143 -22.01 -3.47 4.13
CA VAL A 143 -21.15 -2.30 4.37
C VAL A 143 -20.70 -1.68 3.05
N VAL A 144 -20.27 -2.52 2.11
CA VAL A 144 -19.80 -2.10 0.79
C VAL A 144 -20.94 -1.48 -0.02
N SER A 145 -22.10 -2.12 -0.09
CA SER A 145 -23.28 -1.57 -0.78
C SER A 145 -23.70 -0.22 -0.20
N ARG A 146 -23.68 -0.07 1.12
CA ARG A 146 -24.00 1.20 1.78
C ARG A 146 -22.99 2.29 1.43
N SER A 147 -21.71 1.95 1.35
CA SER A 147 -20.65 2.90 0.97
C SER A 147 -20.82 3.43 -0.47
N PHE A 148 -21.48 2.66 -1.33
CA PHE A 148 -21.77 3.04 -2.72
C PHE A 148 -23.13 3.72 -2.90
N ALA A 149 -24.09 3.48 -2.00
CA ALA A 149 -25.44 4.04 -2.08
C ALA A 149 -25.48 5.58 -1.96
N THR A 150 -24.46 6.19 -1.35
CA THR A 150 -24.34 7.65 -1.22
C THR A 150 -23.77 8.33 -2.47
N ALA A 151 -23.33 7.57 -3.47
CA ALA A 151 -22.79 8.13 -4.70
C ALA A 151 -23.93 8.57 -5.64
N VAL A 152 -23.84 9.79 -6.17
CA VAL A 152 -24.84 10.43 -7.07
C VAL A 152 -24.74 9.88 -8.51
N CYS A 153 -24.42 8.60 -8.69
CA CYS A 153 -24.14 8.01 -10.00
C CYS A 153 -25.19 6.97 -10.42
N ALA A 154 -25.16 6.61 -11.71
CA ALA A 154 -26.19 5.81 -12.40
C ALA A 154 -26.53 4.51 -11.64
N LYS A 155 -27.67 4.52 -10.92
CA LYS A 155 -28.23 3.33 -10.24
C LYS A 155 -28.39 2.13 -11.18
N GLU A 156 -28.52 2.39 -12.48
CA GLU A 156 -28.68 1.37 -13.51
C GLU A 156 -27.35 0.84 -14.08
N GLY A 157 -26.19 1.38 -13.70
CA GLY A 157 -24.89 1.03 -14.28
C GLY A 157 -24.66 1.60 -15.69
N VAL A 158 -23.48 1.34 -16.25
CA VAL A 158 -23.01 1.83 -17.55
C VAL A 158 -22.56 0.66 -18.43
N THR A 159 -22.95 0.66 -19.70
CA THR A 159 -22.47 -0.31 -20.68
C THR A 159 -21.12 0.15 -21.22
N VAL A 160 -20.15 -0.76 -21.27
CA VAL A 160 -18.80 -0.53 -21.76
C VAL A 160 -18.49 -1.55 -22.85
N GLU A 161 -18.08 -1.05 -24.02
CA GLU A 161 -17.61 -1.89 -25.11
C GLU A 161 -16.16 -2.31 -24.85
N LEU A 162 -15.95 -3.61 -24.63
CA LEU A 162 -14.63 -4.23 -24.52
C LEU A 162 -14.37 -5.13 -25.73
N PRO A 163 -13.10 -5.49 -26.02
CA PRO A 163 -12.79 -6.42 -27.11
C PRO A 163 -13.48 -7.79 -26.98
N SER A 164 -13.82 -8.21 -25.76
CA SER A 164 -14.57 -9.43 -25.46
C SER A 164 -16.09 -9.30 -25.65
N GLY A 165 -16.60 -8.11 -25.99
CA GLY A 165 -18.02 -7.78 -26.09
C GLY A 165 -18.49 -6.78 -25.03
N PRO A 166 -19.76 -6.33 -25.13
CA PRO A 166 -20.33 -5.34 -24.22
C PRO A 166 -20.49 -5.90 -22.81
N VAL A 167 -20.08 -5.13 -21.81
CA VAL A 167 -20.24 -5.45 -20.39
C VAL A 167 -20.96 -4.33 -19.65
N ARG A 168 -21.70 -4.65 -18.59
CA ARG A 168 -22.42 -3.66 -17.78
C ARG A 168 -21.73 -3.47 -16.43
N LEU A 169 -21.10 -2.33 -16.23
CA LEU A 169 -20.46 -1.96 -14.97
C LEU A 169 -21.48 -1.29 -14.04
N ARG A 170 -21.52 -1.73 -12.79
CA ARG A 170 -22.34 -1.13 -11.71
C ARG A 170 -21.41 -0.56 -10.63
N ASN A 171 -21.99 0.22 -9.72
CA ASN A 171 -21.25 0.64 -8.54
C ASN A 171 -20.74 -0.59 -7.78
N GLY A 172 -19.48 -0.56 -7.37
CA GLY A 172 -18.82 -1.69 -6.75
C GLY A 172 -18.17 -2.67 -7.73
N ALA A 173 -18.28 -2.45 -9.04
CA ALA A 173 -17.51 -3.22 -10.02
C ALA A 173 -16.01 -3.15 -9.70
N LEU A 174 -15.38 -4.32 -9.69
CA LEU A 174 -13.97 -4.46 -9.38
C LEU A 174 -13.14 -4.12 -10.62
N ALA A 175 -12.43 -3.00 -10.58
CA ALA A 175 -11.56 -2.58 -11.68
C ALA A 175 -10.14 -3.12 -11.54
N ILE A 176 -9.66 -3.32 -10.31
CA ILE A 176 -8.30 -3.79 -10.02
C ILE A 176 -8.34 -4.91 -9.00
N ALA A 177 -7.66 -6.02 -9.29
CA ALA A 177 -7.39 -7.10 -8.35
C ALA A 177 -5.88 -7.38 -8.34
N ALA A 178 -5.19 -7.01 -7.27
CA ALA A 178 -3.73 -7.06 -7.21
C ALA A 178 -3.22 -7.92 -6.05
N ILE A 179 -2.54 -9.02 -6.40
CA ILE A 179 -1.67 -9.71 -5.45
C ILE A 179 -0.34 -8.95 -5.44
N THR A 180 -0.10 -8.17 -4.39
CA THR A 180 0.99 -7.18 -4.33
C THR A 180 1.47 -7.03 -2.88
N SER A 181 2.41 -6.11 -2.66
CA SER A 181 2.97 -5.75 -1.35
C SER A 181 3.85 -6.79 -0.69
N CYS A 182 4.93 -6.32 -0.06
CA CYS A 182 5.75 -7.13 0.84
C CYS A 182 4.97 -7.62 2.08
N THR A 183 3.84 -6.97 2.44
CA THR A 183 2.98 -7.35 3.57
C THR A 183 2.53 -8.81 3.50
N ASN A 184 2.11 -9.26 2.31
CA ASN A 184 1.54 -10.60 2.11
C ASN A 184 2.35 -11.47 1.15
N THR A 185 3.04 -10.88 0.15
CA THR A 185 3.83 -11.68 -0.80
C THR A 185 5.08 -12.31 -0.18
N SER A 186 5.49 -11.86 1.01
CA SER A 186 6.55 -12.49 1.80
C SER A 186 6.09 -13.73 2.57
N ASN A 187 4.79 -14.01 2.60
CA ASN A 187 4.18 -15.11 3.33
C ASN A 187 3.77 -16.24 2.36
N PRO A 188 4.52 -17.37 2.32
CA PRO A 188 4.24 -18.44 1.39
C PRO A 188 2.87 -19.07 1.56
N ALA A 189 2.35 -19.15 2.79
CA ALA A 189 1.07 -19.79 3.08
C ALA A 189 -0.08 -19.11 2.34
N VAL A 190 -0.15 -17.77 2.39
CA VAL A 190 -1.20 -17.02 1.68
C VAL A 190 -0.98 -16.97 0.17
N MET A 191 0.27 -17.01 -0.30
CA MET A 191 0.57 -17.07 -1.73
C MET A 191 0.19 -18.43 -2.33
N LEU A 192 0.49 -19.52 -1.64
CA LEU A 192 0.07 -20.87 -2.03
C LEU A 192 -1.45 -21.02 -1.91
N ALA A 193 -2.09 -20.46 -0.87
CA ALA A 193 -3.54 -20.45 -0.76
C ALA A 193 -4.20 -19.75 -1.97
N ALA A 194 -3.65 -18.61 -2.42
CA ALA A 194 -4.16 -17.92 -3.60
C ALA A 194 -4.01 -18.76 -4.88
N ALA A 195 -2.86 -19.44 -5.04
CA ALA A 195 -2.59 -20.27 -6.20
C ALA A 195 -3.45 -21.55 -6.21
N LEU A 196 -3.68 -22.17 -5.05
CA LEU A 196 -4.58 -23.30 -4.87
C LEU A 196 -6.05 -22.91 -5.11
N LEU A 197 -6.48 -21.74 -4.61
CA LEU A 197 -7.82 -21.22 -4.90
C LEU A 197 -7.99 -20.99 -6.40
N ALA A 198 -6.97 -20.44 -7.08
CA ALA A 198 -6.97 -20.29 -8.53
C ALA A 198 -7.09 -21.63 -9.25
N ARG A 199 -6.34 -22.66 -8.83
CA ARG A 199 -6.47 -24.04 -9.35
C ARG A 199 -7.91 -24.53 -9.21
N ASN A 200 -8.44 -24.52 -7.99
CA ASN A 200 -9.77 -25.04 -7.70
C ASN A 200 -10.86 -24.30 -8.49
N ALA A 201 -10.74 -22.98 -8.64
CA ALA A 201 -11.65 -22.17 -9.45
C ALA A 201 -11.59 -22.53 -10.94
N VAL A 202 -10.37 -22.67 -11.48
CA VAL A 202 -10.15 -23.01 -12.88
C VAL A 202 -10.63 -24.42 -13.21
N ASP A 203 -10.42 -25.39 -12.31
CA ASP A 203 -10.90 -26.76 -12.46
C ASP A 203 -12.43 -26.84 -12.42
N LYS A 204 -13.07 -25.89 -11.73
CA LYS A 204 -14.52 -25.67 -11.77
C LYS A 204 -14.99 -24.86 -12.97
N GLY A 205 -14.10 -24.41 -13.86
CA GLY A 205 -14.46 -23.67 -15.07
C GLY A 205 -14.71 -22.17 -14.86
N LEU A 206 -14.48 -21.64 -13.65
CA LEU A 206 -14.64 -20.22 -13.36
C LEU A 206 -13.60 -19.38 -14.10
N LYS A 207 -13.98 -18.12 -14.40
CA LYS A 207 -13.13 -17.14 -15.10
C LYS A 207 -13.30 -15.77 -14.46
N VAL A 208 -12.21 -15.01 -14.46
CA VAL A 208 -12.26 -13.59 -14.07
C VAL A 208 -12.97 -12.79 -15.17
N PRO A 209 -13.91 -11.89 -14.82
CA PRO A 209 -14.56 -11.05 -15.81
C PRO A 209 -13.59 -10.11 -16.53
N PRO A 210 -13.81 -9.82 -17.83
CA PRO A 210 -12.80 -9.20 -18.70
C PRO A 210 -12.49 -7.73 -18.39
N TRP A 211 -13.28 -7.07 -17.53
CA TRP A 211 -13.01 -5.69 -17.09
C TRP A 211 -12.07 -5.60 -15.89
N VAL A 212 -11.82 -6.71 -15.20
CA VAL A 212 -10.99 -6.73 -13.99
C VAL A 212 -9.53 -6.74 -14.39
N LYS A 213 -8.77 -5.71 -14.01
CA LYS A 213 -7.32 -5.69 -14.18
C LYS A 213 -6.64 -6.49 -13.07
N THR A 214 -6.23 -7.71 -13.38
CA THR A 214 -5.49 -8.59 -12.48
C THR A 214 -3.97 -8.36 -12.57
N SER A 215 -3.26 -8.59 -11.46
CA SER A 215 -1.79 -8.51 -11.43
C SER A 215 -1.19 -9.30 -10.27
N LEU A 216 -0.04 -9.94 -10.52
CA LEU A 216 0.82 -10.55 -9.52
C LEU A 216 2.16 -9.81 -9.45
N ALA A 217 2.48 -9.25 -8.28
CA ALA A 217 3.71 -8.51 -8.05
C ALA A 217 4.38 -8.95 -6.75
N PRO A 218 5.20 -10.03 -6.78
CA PRO A 218 5.89 -10.54 -5.61
C PRO A 218 7.00 -9.60 -5.13
N GLY A 219 7.28 -9.65 -3.82
CA GLY A 219 8.41 -8.93 -3.22
C GLY A 219 9.79 -9.55 -3.50
N SER A 220 9.85 -10.80 -3.99
CA SER A 220 11.09 -11.53 -4.28
C SER A 220 10.88 -12.58 -5.37
N GLN A 221 11.95 -12.93 -6.08
CA GLN A 221 11.97 -14.02 -7.07
C GLN A 221 11.70 -15.40 -6.45
N VAL A 222 12.01 -15.58 -5.16
CA VAL A 222 11.76 -16.85 -4.44
C VAL A 222 10.28 -17.23 -4.49
N VAL A 223 9.38 -16.24 -4.52
CA VAL A 223 7.93 -16.45 -4.61
C VAL A 223 7.54 -17.19 -5.88
N MET A 224 8.08 -16.74 -7.02
CA MET A 224 7.80 -17.39 -8.30
C MET A 224 8.45 -18.76 -8.37
N GLU A 225 9.64 -18.95 -7.81
CA GLU A 225 10.32 -20.24 -7.83
C GLU A 225 9.51 -21.36 -7.17
N TYR A 226 8.94 -21.15 -5.97
CA TYR A 226 8.10 -22.20 -5.37
C TYR A 226 6.73 -22.33 -6.08
N LEU A 227 6.15 -21.24 -6.62
CA LEU A 227 4.89 -21.32 -7.38
C LEU A 227 5.06 -22.07 -8.71
N GLU A 228 6.23 -21.97 -9.34
CA GLU A 228 6.60 -22.71 -10.54
C GLU A 228 6.85 -24.18 -10.22
N GLN A 229 7.59 -24.48 -9.14
CA GLN A 229 7.87 -25.85 -8.70
C GLN A 229 6.62 -26.64 -8.29
N THR A 230 5.61 -25.97 -7.74
CA THR A 230 4.30 -26.58 -7.42
C THR A 230 3.43 -26.82 -8.66
N GLY A 231 3.80 -26.23 -9.81
CA GLY A 231 2.96 -26.24 -11.00
C GLY A 231 1.66 -25.44 -10.82
N LEU A 232 1.60 -24.48 -9.90
CA LEU A 232 0.39 -23.68 -9.66
C LEU A 232 0.35 -22.36 -10.43
N THR A 233 1.49 -21.90 -10.95
CA THR A 233 1.62 -20.62 -11.65
C THR A 233 0.65 -20.49 -12.83
N HIS A 234 0.49 -21.53 -13.67
CA HIS A 234 -0.38 -21.45 -14.84
C HIS A 234 -1.86 -21.26 -14.47
N TYR A 235 -2.30 -21.68 -13.28
CA TYR A 235 -3.68 -21.44 -12.84
C TYR A 235 -3.92 -19.97 -12.49
N LEU A 236 -2.94 -19.31 -11.85
CA LEU A 236 -2.97 -17.87 -11.64
C LEU A 236 -3.02 -17.12 -12.97
N GLU A 237 -2.20 -17.51 -13.94
CA GLU A 237 -2.16 -16.93 -15.29
C GLU A 237 -3.46 -17.12 -16.06
N ARG A 238 -4.12 -18.27 -15.94
CA ARG A 238 -5.46 -18.51 -16.53
C ARG A 238 -6.54 -17.58 -15.97
N LEU A 239 -6.36 -17.08 -14.75
CA LEU A 239 -7.21 -16.05 -14.14
C LEU A 239 -6.67 -14.62 -14.37
N GLY A 240 -5.60 -14.47 -15.16
CA GLY A 240 -4.99 -13.18 -15.52
C GLY A 240 -3.96 -12.65 -14.52
N PHE A 241 -3.67 -13.36 -13.43
CA PHE A 241 -2.64 -12.99 -12.46
C PHE A 241 -1.22 -13.31 -12.98
N TYR A 242 -0.84 -12.67 -14.08
CA TYR A 242 0.52 -12.76 -14.61
C TYR A 242 1.52 -12.00 -13.72
N LEU A 243 2.76 -12.50 -13.68
CA LEU A 243 3.88 -11.80 -13.08
C LEU A 243 4.09 -10.46 -13.79
N ALA A 244 3.69 -9.37 -13.13
CA ALA A 244 3.80 -8.03 -13.67
C ALA A 244 5.18 -7.42 -13.41
N ALA A 245 5.70 -7.59 -12.19
CA ALA A 245 7.04 -7.13 -11.78
C ALA A 245 7.42 -7.70 -10.41
N TYR A 246 8.71 -7.63 -10.07
CA TYR A 246 9.18 -7.72 -8.69
C TYR A 246 9.30 -6.32 -8.09
N GLY A 247 8.40 -5.95 -7.18
CA GLY A 247 8.39 -4.61 -6.57
C GLY A 247 7.02 -4.15 -6.07
N CYS A 248 6.95 -2.90 -5.62
CA CYS A 248 5.75 -2.37 -4.94
C CYS A 248 4.50 -2.27 -5.82
N THR A 249 4.64 -1.94 -7.11
CA THR A 249 3.53 -1.84 -8.10
C THR A 249 2.26 -1.17 -7.52
N THR A 250 1.12 -1.85 -7.55
CA THR A 250 -0.19 -1.37 -7.08
C THR A 250 -0.18 -0.96 -5.60
N CYS A 251 0.66 -1.56 -4.74
CA CYS A 251 0.73 -1.21 -3.31
C CYS A 251 1.15 0.26 -3.06
N ILE A 252 1.96 0.83 -3.96
CA ILE A 252 2.39 2.24 -3.89
C ILE A 252 1.61 3.16 -4.82
N GLY A 253 0.59 2.64 -5.51
CA GLY A 253 -0.20 3.38 -6.51
C GLY A 253 0.34 3.30 -7.94
N ASN A 254 1.40 2.52 -8.18
CA ASN A 254 1.90 2.24 -9.53
C ASN A 254 1.08 1.11 -10.17
N SER A 255 -0.23 1.33 -10.26
CA SER A 255 -1.19 0.37 -10.79
C SER A 255 -1.27 0.35 -12.32
N GLY A 256 -0.66 1.33 -13.01
CA GLY A 256 -0.80 1.54 -14.46
C GLY A 256 -2.24 1.92 -14.88
N PRO A 257 -2.49 2.15 -16.18
CA PRO A 257 -3.80 2.57 -16.68
C PRO A 257 -4.85 1.45 -16.61
N LEU A 258 -6.12 1.80 -16.47
CA LEU A 258 -7.22 0.86 -16.77
C LEU A 258 -7.46 0.79 -18.29
N HIS A 259 -8.33 -0.12 -18.72
CA HIS A 259 -8.73 -0.14 -20.13
C HIS A 259 -9.39 1.20 -20.49
N PRO A 260 -9.03 1.88 -21.61
CA PRO A 260 -9.52 3.21 -21.93
C PRO A 260 -11.05 3.33 -21.93
N ALA A 261 -11.76 2.31 -22.43
CA ALA A 261 -13.23 2.28 -22.40
C ALA A 261 -13.80 2.31 -20.97
N ILE A 262 -13.13 1.68 -20.00
CA ILE A 262 -13.53 1.68 -18.59
C ILE A 262 -13.28 3.07 -17.99
N GLU A 263 -12.14 3.70 -18.28
CA GLU A 263 -11.84 5.05 -17.79
C GLU A 263 -12.82 6.08 -18.32
N THR A 264 -13.11 6.05 -19.62
CA THR A 264 -14.11 6.92 -20.26
C THR A 264 -15.50 6.70 -19.66
N ALA A 265 -15.90 5.44 -19.47
CA ALA A 265 -17.20 5.14 -18.87
C ALA A 265 -17.29 5.61 -17.41
N GLN A 266 -16.21 5.46 -16.64
CA GLN A 266 -16.10 5.96 -15.26
C GLN A 266 -16.24 7.47 -15.20
N GLU A 267 -15.56 8.18 -16.11
CA GLU A 267 -15.57 9.64 -16.19
C GLU A 267 -16.95 10.19 -16.58
N GLN A 268 -17.62 9.57 -17.55
CA GLN A 268 -18.93 10.03 -18.04
C GLN A 268 -20.09 9.70 -17.10
N SER A 269 -20.10 8.50 -16.53
CA SER A 269 -21.23 8.01 -15.71
C SER A 269 -21.07 8.25 -14.21
N GLY A 270 -19.83 8.49 -13.77
CA GLY A 270 -19.49 8.56 -12.35
C GLY A 270 -19.60 7.21 -11.62
N VAL A 271 -19.69 6.07 -12.33
CA VAL A 271 -19.75 4.74 -11.69
C VAL A 271 -18.59 4.57 -10.70
N VAL A 272 -18.90 4.00 -9.53
CA VAL A 272 -17.91 3.80 -8.48
C VAL A 272 -17.19 2.48 -8.73
N LEU A 273 -15.94 2.58 -9.18
CA LEU A 273 -15.03 1.44 -9.31
C LEU A 273 -14.32 1.15 -8.00
N ALA A 274 -14.07 -0.13 -7.74
CA ALA A 274 -13.34 -0.62 -6.59
C ALA A 274 -12.01 -1.31 -6.95
N ALA A 275 -11.11 -1.40 -5.97
CA ALA A 275 -9.89 -2.21 -6.03
C ALA A 275 -9.83 -3.18 -4.85
N ALA A 276 -9.36 -4.40 -5.11
CA ALA A 276 -9.00 -5.41 -4.14
C ALA A 276 -7.48 -5.60 -4.21
N LEU A 277 -6.79 -5.47 -3.08
CA LEU A 277 -5.35 -5.65 -3.04
C LEU A 277 -4.86 -6.25 -1.73
N SER A 278 -3.78 -7.02 -1.81
CA SER A 278 -3.08 -7.56 -0.64
C SER A 278 -2.02 -6.59 -0.08
N GLY A 279 -2.31 -5.29 -0.18
CA GLY A 279 -1.49 -4.21 0.38
C GLY A 279 -1.75 -3.93 1.86
N ASN A 280 -1.18 -2.83 2.35
CA ASN A 280 -1.40 -2.30 3.70
C ASN A 280 -2.08 -0.93 3.73
N ARG A 281 -2.27 -0.27 2.58
CA ARG A 281 -2.85 1.08 2.48
C ARG A 281 -3.87 1.16 1.36
N ASN A 282 -5.00 1.80 1.67
CA ASN A 282 -6.16 1.96 0.79
C ASN A 282 -6.75 3.38 0.87
N PHE A 283 -5.94 4.38 1.20
CA PHE A 283 -6.37 5.79 1.18
C PHE A 283 -6.94 6.19 -0.18
N GLU A 284 -7.97 7.03 -0.17
CA GLU A 284 -8.63 7.50 -1.40
C GLU A 284 -7.61 8.10 -2.37
N GLY A 285 -7.67 7.68 -3.64
CA GLY A 285 -6.79 8.16 -4.71
C GLY A 285 -5.36 7.61 -4.67
N ARG A 286 -5.00 6.79 -3.67
CA ARG A 286 -3.66 6.18 -3.59
C ARG A 286 -3.47 5.05 -4.60
N ILE A 287 -4.48 4.19 -4.78
CA ILE A 287 -4.32 2.96 -5.58
C ILE A 287 -4.38 3.25 -7.07
N HIS A 288 -5.40 3.98 -7.51
CA HIS A 288 -5.56 4.40 -8.91
C HIS A 288 -6.42 5.67 -8.94
N PRO A 289 -6.13 6.68 -9.80
CA PRO A 289 -6.88 7.94 -9.84
C PRO A 289 -8.40 7.78 -10.09
N ARG A 290 -8.77 6.78 -10.89
CA ARG A 290 -10.17 6.44 -11.26
C ARG A 290 -10.87 5.49 -10.28
N VAL A 291 -10.18 5.00 -9.25
CA VAL A 291 -10.74 4.07 -8.26
C VAL A 291 -10.87 4.78 -6.91
N LYS A 292 -12.11 4.98 -6.46
CA LYS A 292 -12.42 5.71 -5.22
C LYS A 292 -12.45 4.82 -3.98
N SER A 293 -12.59 3.51 -4.17
CA SER A 293 -12.76 2.56 -3.06
C SER A 293 -11.74 1.44 -3.19
N ALA A 294 -10.93 1.24 -2.17
CA ALA A 294 -9.90 0.20 -2.15
C ALA A 294 -10.02 -0.64 -0.88
N PHE A 295 -9.88 -1.95 -1.04
CA PHE A 295 -10.07 -2.92 0.02
C PHE A 295 -8.81 -3.77 0.19
N LEU A 296 -8.30 -3.79 1.42
CA LEU A 296 -7.18 -4.64 1.83
C LEU A 296 -7.72 -6.01 2.21
N MET A 297 -7.07 -7.07 1.73
CA MET A 297 -7.49 -8.45 2.00
C MET A 297 -6.35 -9.44 1.72
N SER A 298 -6.51 -10.69 2.14
CA SER A 298 -5.52 -11.73 1.86
C SER A 298 -5.42 -12.04 0.35
N PRO A 299 -4.26 -12.49 -0.16
CA PRO A 299 -4.11 -12.94 -1.55
C PRO A 299 -5.21 -13.90 -2.06
N PRO A 300 -5.67 -14.94 -1.34
CA PRO A 300 -6.78 -15.77 -1.81
C PRO A 300 -8.11 -15.01 -1.93
N LEU A 301 -8.39 -14.05 -1.03
CA LEU A 301 -9.56 -13.18 -1.16
C LEU A 301 -9.45 -12.24 -2.37
N VAL A 302 -8.25 -11.77 -2.73
CA VAL A 302 -8.06 -11.01 -3.98
C VAL A 302 -8.48 -11.84 -5.19
N VAL A 303 -8.13 -13.13 -5.24
CA VAL A 303 -8.57 -14.03 -6.30
C VAL A 303 -10.08 -14.26 -6.26
N ALA A 304 -10.66 -14.49 -5.08
CA ALA A 304 -12.12 -14.67 -4.92
C ALA A 304 -12.92 -13.45 -5.41
N TYR A 305 -12.53 -12.24 -5.01
CA TYR A 305 -13.18 -11.02 -5.49
C TYR A 305 -12.92 -10.75 -6.98
N ALA A 306 -11.76 -11.16 -7.51
CA ALA A 306 -11.49 -11.10 -8.95
C ALA A 306 -12.47 -11.98 -9.74
N LEU A 307 -12.74 -13.20 -9.27
CA LEU A 307 -13.72 -14.11 -9.88
C LEU A 307 -15.14 -13.50 -9.84
N ALA A 308 -15.53 -12.92 -8.70
CA ALA A 308 -16.83 -12.25 -8.57
C ALA A 308 -16.96 -10.97 -9.43
N GLY A 309 -15.85 -10.27 -9.69
CA GLY A 309 -15.80 -9.04 -10.48
C GLY A 309 -16.46 -7.82 -9.85
N ARG A 310 -16.86 -7.90 -8.57
CA ARG A 310 -17.53 -6.85 -7.80
C ARG A 310 -17.25 -7.00 -6.30
N MET A 311 -17.28 -5.89 -5.56
CA MET A 311 -17.04 -5.88 -4.11
C MET A 311 -18.32 -6.04 -3.28
N ASP A 312 -19.49 -5.73 -3.85
CA ASP A 312 -20.80 -5.80 -3.17
C ASP A 312 -21.44 -7.20 -3.29
N ILE A 313 -20.68 -8.21 -2.87
CA ILE A 313 -21.05 -9.62 -2.85
C ILE A 313 -20.84 -10.18 -1.44
N ASP A 314 -21.74 -11.06 -1.00
CA ASP A 314 -21.54 -11.89 0.19
C ASP A 314 -20.89 -13.21 -0.23
N LEU A 315 -19.55 -13.28 -0.10
CA LEU A 315 -18.78 -14.47 -0.47
C LEU A 315 -19.11 -15.71 0.37
N THR A 316 -19.85 -15.56 1.48
CA THR A 316 -20.22 -16.68 2.36
C THR A 316 -21.49 -17.39 1.89
N THR A 317 -22.35 -16.71 1.11
CA THR A 317 -23.66 -17.25 0.69
C THR A 317 -23.97 -17.12 -0.80
N GLU A 318 -23.29 -16.24 -1.54
CA GLU A 318 -23.49 -16.04 -2.97
C GLU A 318 -22.45 -16.81 -3.81
N SER A 319 -22.86 -17.25 -5.00
CA SER A 319 -21.95 -17.94 -5.92
C SER A 319 -20.96 -16.98 -6.58
N LEU A 320 -19.76 -17.48 -6.86
CA LEU A 320 -18.71 -16.79 -7.62
C LEU A 320 -18.92 -16.87 -9.14
N GLY A 321 -19.81 -17.76 -9.57
CA GLY A 321 -20.13 -18.05 -10.95
C GLY A 321 -20.68 -19.47 -11.06
N ASP A 322 -20.95 -19.89 -12.28
CA ASP A 322 -21.45 -21.24 -12.56
C ASP A 322 -20.31 -22.08 -13.14
N ASP A 323 -20.31 -23.39 -12.85
CA ASP A 323 -19.37 -24.32 -13.43
C ASP A 323 -19.74 -24.70 -14.88
N ALA A 324 -18.99 -25.65 -15.46
CA ALA A 324 -19.23 -26.10 -16.83
C ALA A 324 -20.59 -26.80 -17.02
N THR A 325 -21.24 -27.28 -15.95
CA THR A 325 -22.59 -27.89 -15.99
C THR A 325 -23.70 -26.87 -15.68
N GLY A 326 -23.34 -25.64 -15.31
CA GLY A 326 -24.28 -24.58 -14.94
C GLY A 326 -24.65 -24.57 -13.46
N ASP A 327 -23.94 -25.32 -12.62
CA ASP A 327 -24.18 -25.35 -11.18
C ASP A 327 -23.43 -24.21 -10.47
N PRO A 328 -24.06 -23.56 -9.47
CA PRO A 328 -23.43 -22.45 -8.76
C PRO A 328 -22.22 -22.91 -7.94
N VAL A 329 -21.09 -22.23 -8.12
CA VAL A 329 -19.85 -22.48 -7.38
C VAL A 329 -19.70 -21.46 -6.26
N TYR A 330 -19.58 -21.95 -5.02
CA TYR A 330 -19.42 -21.13 -3.82
C TYR A 330 -17.96 -21.09 -3.36
N LEU A 331 -17.58 -20.03 -2.63
CA LEU A 331 -16.22 -19.90 -2.10
C LEU A 331 -15.80 -21.11 -1.26
N SER A 332 -16.70 -21.63 -0.42
CA SER A 332 -16.46 -22.78 0.45
C SER A 332 -16.10 -24.06 -0.30
N GLN A 333 -16.46 -24.19 -1.59
CA GLN A 333 -16.15 -25.36 -2.41
C GLN A 333 -14.76 -25.28 -3.07
N ILE A 334 -14.19 -24.07 -3.17
CA ILE A 334 -12.90 -23.85 -3.83
C ILE A 334 -11.82 -23.35 -2.87
N TRP A 335 -12.17 -23.04 -1.62
CA TRP A 335 -11.22 -22.64 -0.60
C TRP A 335 -10.25 -23.78 -0.28
N PRO A 336 -8.92 -23.55 -0.31
CA PRO A 336 -7.93 -24.59 -0.01
C PRO A 336 -7.95 -25.00 1.46
N THR A 337 -7.59 -26.25 1.74
CA THR A 337 -7.42 -26.72 3.12
C THR A 337 -6.07 -26.30 3.69
N ASN A 338 -5.99 -26.11 5.00
CA ASN A 338 -4.74 -25.79 5.69
C ASN A 338 -3.68 -26.89 5.49
N ASP A 339 -4.09 -28.16 5.54
CA ASP A 339 -3.20 -29.30 5.34
C ASP A 339 -2.52 -29.28 3.96
N GLU A 340 -3.26 -28.90 2.91
CA GLU A 340 -2.70 -28.81 1.56
C GLU A 340 -1.70 -27.65 1.46
N ILE A 341 -2.01 -26.50 2.07
CA ILE A 341 -1.11 -25.34 2.10
C ILE A 341 0.17 -25.67 2.87
N GLU A 342 0.06 -26.29 4.05
CA GLU A 342 1.21 -26.65 4.90
C GLU A 342 2.11 -27.67 4.22
N ARG A 343 1.52 -28.68 3.58
CA ARG A 343 2.26 -29.69 2.82
C ARG A 343 3.08 -29.04 1.69
N LEU A 344 2.46 -28.22 0.85
CA LEU A 344 3.18 -27.56 -0.26
C LEU A 344 4.22 -26.56 0.24
N THR A 345 3.93 -25.86 1.35
CA THR A 345 4.90 -24.96 1.98
C THR A 345 6.14 -25.73 2.40
N THR A 346 5.97 -26.86 3.07
CA THR A 346 7.07 -27.71 3.56
C THR A 346 7.87 -28.33 2.41
N GLU A 347 7.19 -28.78 1.35
CA GLU A 347 7.83 -29.45 0.21
C GLU A 347 8.62 -28.49 -0.69
N HIS A 348 8.14 -27.25 -0.89
CA HIS A 348 8.66 -26.35 -1.93
C HIS A 348 9.34 -25.07 -1.42
N VAL A 349 9.05 -24.64 -0.19
CA VAL A 349 9.75 -23.48 0.40
C VAL A 349 11.00 -23.99 1.09
N VAL A 350 12.07 -24.16 0.31
CA VAL A 350 13.30 -24.83 0.78
C VAL A 350 14.53 -23.91 0.75
N PRO A 351 15.54 -24.14 1.63
CA PRO A 351 16.75 -23.30 1.69
C PRO A 351 17.51 -23.16 0.37
N ALA A 352 17.44 -24.17 -0.50
CA ALA A 352 18.11 -24.16 -1.80
C ALA A 352 17.60 -23.01 -2.69
N ALA A 353 16.29 -22.76 -2.72
CA ALA A 353 15.70 -21.68 -3.52
C ALA A 353 16.18 -20.30 -3.05
N PHE A 354 16.23 -20.07 -1.72
CA PHE A 354 16.77 -18.83 -1.16
C PHE A 354 18.25 -18.64 -1.52
N LYS A 355 19.09 -19.67 -1.32
CA LYS A 355 20.51 -19.58 -1.67
C LYS A 355 20.73 -19.27 -3.14
N HIS A 356 20.00 -19.95 -4.03
CA HIS A 356 20.10 -19.75 -5.46
C HIS A 356 19.71 -18.32 -5.87
N ARG A 357 18.54 -17.82 -5.46
CA ARG A 357 18.08 -16.48 -5.88
C ARG A 357 18.88 -15.34 -5.28
N TYR A 358 19.32 -15.47 -4.04
CA TYR A 358 20.08 -14.40 -3.38
C TYR A 358 21.57 -14.38 -3.73
N GLN A 359 22.13 -15.43 -4.33
CA GLN A 359 23.48 -15.40 -4.90
C GLN A 359 23.60 -14.39 -6.05
N GLU A 360 22.54 -14.21 -6.83
CA GLU A 360 22.56 -13.40 -8.05
C GLU A 360 21.89 -12.03 -7.89
N VAL A 361 21.37 -11.70 -6.71
CA VAL A 361 20.53 -10.50 -6.48
C VAL A 361 21.23 -9.19 -6.86
N PHE A 362 22.56 -9.14 -6.74
CA PHE A 362 23.38 -7.96 -7.08
C PHE A 362 23.92 -7.96 -8.51
N LEU A 363 23.80 -9.07 -9.25
CA LEU A 363 24.25 -9.12 -10.65
C LEU A 363 23.38 -8.22 -11.53
N GLY A 364 22.08 -8.13 -11.22
CA GLY A 364 21.11 -7.41 -12.06
C GLY A 364 20.97 -8.03 -13.45
N ASP A 365 20.11 -7.43 -14.28
CA ASP A 365 19.99 -7.83 -15.67
C ASP A 365 21.07 -7.17 -16.55
N ARG A 366 21.07 -7.51 -17.85
CA ARG A 366 21.99 -6.91 -18.82
C ARG A 366 21.93 -5.37 -18.83
N ARG A 367 20.74 -4.79 -18.64
CA ARG A 367 20.57 -3.33 -18.64
C ARG A 367 21.24 -2.70 -17.44
N TRP A 368 21.16 -3.33 -16.26
CA TRP A 368 21.87 -2.90 -15.06
C TRP A 368 23.39 -2.95 -15.24
N GLN A 369 23.91 -4.03 -15.81
CA GLN A 369 25.35 -4.23 -16.04
C GLN A 369 25.93 -3.29 -17.09
N GLU A 370 25.12 -2.85 -18.06
CA GLU A 370 25.52 -1.93 -19.13
C GLU A 370 25.45 -0.44 -18.72
N LEU A 371 25.01 -0.11 -17.51
CA LEU A 371 24.98 1.27 -17.03
C LEU A 371 26.40 1.82 -16.86
N ASP A 372 26.69 2.92 -17.56
CA ASP A 372 27.93 3.67 -17.34
C ASP A 372 27.92 4.31 -15.94
N CYS A 373 28.93 4.00 -15.14
CA CYS A 373 29.05 4.43 -13.76
C CYS A 373 30.31 5.30 -13.59
N PRO A 374 30.18 6.64 -13.70
CA PRO A 374 31.34 7.52 -13.61
C PRO A 374 31.99 7.45 -12.23
N HIS A 375 33.33 7.47 -12.19
CA HIS A 375 34.11 7.43 -10.96
C HIS A 375 34.32 8.83 -10.37
N GLY A 376 34.28 8.95 -9.03
CA GLY A 376 34.59 10.21 -8.32
C GLY A 376 33.97 10.27 -6.92
N GLN A 377 34.40 11.25 -6.13
CA GLN A 377 33.83 11.52 -4.79
C GLN A 377 32.72 12.57 -4.80
N THR A 378 32.62 13.36 -5.87
CA THR A 378 31.61 14.43 -6.02
C THR A 378 30.71 14.16 -7.20
N PHE A 379 29.40 14.35 -7.03
CA PHE A 379 28.43 14.17 -8.11
C PHE A 379 28.52 15.29 -9.14
N ALA A 380 28.71 14.93 -10.42
CA ALA A 380 28.74 15.86 -11.54
C ALA A 380 27.30 16.25 -11.94
N TRP A 381 26.78 17.31 -11.34
CA TRP A 381 25.43 17.82 -11.62
C TRP A 381 25.27 18.19 -13.10
N GLN A 382 24.28 17.59 -13.75
CA GLN A 382 23.95 17.89 -15.15
C GLN A 382 22.84 18.95 -15.19
N PRO A 383 23.08 20.17 -15.73
CA PRO A 383 22.11 21.27 -15.68
C PRO A 383 20.77 20.97 -16.38
N TYR A 384 20.80 20.09 -17.40
CA TYR A 384 19.65 19.69 -18.19
C TYR A 384 18.96 18.42 -17.66
N SER A 385 19.45 17.83 -16.56
CA SER A 385 18.81 16.66 -15.97
C SER A 385 17.47 17.05 -15.36
N THR A 386 16.42 16.40 -15.83
CA THR A 386 15.07 16.59 -15.28
C THR A 386 14.75 15.60 -14.15
N TYR A 387 15.71 14.74 -13.78
CA TYR A 387 15.59 13.76 -12.70
C TYR A 387 16.45 14.09 -11.48
N ILE A 388 17.67 14.60 -11.69
CA ILE A 388 18.64 14.87 -10.62
C ILE A 388 19.09 16.33 -10.72
N ALA A 389 18.71 17.16 -9.76
CA ALA A 389 19.05 18.59 -9.71
C ALA A 389 19.67 18.94 -8.36
N LYS A 390 20.69 19.81 -8.35
CA LYS A 390 21.35 20.26 -7.12
C LYS A 390 20.36 21.04 -6.26
N PRO A 391 19.98 20.57 -5.07
CA PRO A 391 18.97 21.25 -4.27
C PRO A 391 19.53 22.53 -3.61
N PRO A 392 18.68 23.53 -3.33
CA PRO A 392 19.12 24.82 -2.80
C PRO A 392 19.31 24.84 -1.28
N PHE A 393 19.16 23.70 -0.58
CA PHE A 393 19.14 23.62 0.90
C PHE A 393 20.37 24.20 1.60
N PHE A 394 21.51 24.22 0.91
CA PHE A 394 22.79 24.68 1.46
C PHE A 394 23.35 25.91 0.71
N VAL A 395 22.51 26.59 -0.09
CA VAL A 395 22.87 27.88 -0.68
C VAL A 395 22.90 28.91 0.45
N ASP A 396 23.97 29.70 0.51
CA ASP A 396 24.20 30.71 1.56
C ASP A 396 24.09 30.16 2.99
N PHE A 397 24.52 28.91 3.23
CA PHE A 397 24.45 28.24 4.53
C PHE A 397 25.57 28.74 5.46
N PRO A 398 25.28 29.56 6.48
CA PRO A 398 26.30 30.07 7.38
C PRO A 398 26.86 28.95 8.28
N LEU A 399 28.14 29.04 8.63
CA LEU A 399 28.78 28.11 9.57
C LEU A 399 28.31 28.35 11.02
N GLU A 400 27.88 29.57 11.33
CA GLU A 400 27.33 29.95 12.63
C GLU A 400 25.80 30.02 12.55
N ALA A 401 25.13 29.51 13.59
CA ALA A 401 23.67 29.51 13.63
C ALA A 401 23.12 30.93 13.81
N SER A 402 22.24 31.35 12.91
CA SER A 402 21.49 32.60 13.05
C SER A 402 20.46 32.48 14.19
N PRO A 403 20.13 33.60 14.88
CA PRO A 403 19.00 33.64 15.80
C PRO A 403 17.69 33.25 15.11
N VAL A 404 16.75 32.68 15.87
CA VAL A 404 15.41 32.38 15.36
C VAL A 404 14.56 33.64 15.40
N ASP A 405 14.21 34.17 14.23
CA ASP A 405 13.34 35.35 14.11
C ASP A 405 11.87 35.04 14.41
N SER A 406 11.17 36.02 15.00
CA SER A 406 9.71 35.97 15.16
C SER A 406 9.00 36.02 13.80
N LEU A 407 7.96 35.19 13.64
CA LEU A 407 7.10 35.19 12.44
C LEU A 407 6.03 36.28 12.55
N ASN A 408 6.33 37.47 12.03
CA ASN A 408 5.38 38.60 11.99
C ASN A 408 4.60 38.63 10.67
N HIS A 409 3.31 38.99 10.75
CA HIS A 409 2.43 39.17 9.58
C HIS A 409 2.32 37.95 8.65
N ALA A 410 2.55 36.75 9.17
CA ALA A 410 2.48 35.53 8.37
C ALA A 410 1.09 35.30 7.77
N ARG A 411 1.04 34.63 6.62
CA ARG A 411 -0.20 34.23 5.94
C ARG A 411 -0.37 32.73 5.98
N ALA A 412 -1.61 32.28 6.16
CA ALA A 412 -1.95 30.88 6.03
C ALA A 412 -1.96 30.51 4.54
N LEU A 413 -0.98 29.70 4.11
CA LEU A 413 -0.95 29.15 2.74
C LEU A 413 -2.08 28.14 2.55
N LEU A 414 -2.36 27.34 3.59
CA LEU A 414 -3.39 26.32 3.61
C LEU A 414 -4.03 26.25 5.01
N VAL A 415 -5.33 25.97 5.04
CA VAL A 415 -6.07 25.63 6.27
C VAL A 415 -6.69 24.25 6.08
N LEU A 416 -6.09 23.25 6.69
CA LEU A 416 -6.38 21.84 6.47
C LEU A 416 -7.20 21.24 7.62
N GLY A 417 -7.87 20.12 7.32
CA GLY A 417 -8.60 19.33 8.31
C GLY A 417 -7.73 18.30 9.03
N ASP A 418 -8.38 17.29 9.59
CA ASP A 418 -7.73 16.14 10.25
C ASP A 418 -7.21 15.12 9.21
N SER A 419 -6.29 14.25 9.65
CA SER A 419 -5.77 13.08 8.93
C SER A 419 -5.21 13.39 7.53
N VAL A 420 -4.59 14.56 7.37
CA VAL A 420 -3.85 14.92 6.15
C VAL A 420 -2.63 14.01 6.03
N THR A 421 -2.68 13.05 5.12
CA THR A 421 -1.56 12.12 4.89
C THR A 421 -0.38 12.78 4.15
N THR A 422 0.81 12.19 4.25
CA THR A 422 1.96 12.59 3.43
C THR A 422 1.73 12.45 1.92
N ASP A 423 0.76 11.62 1.47
CA ASP A 423 0.38 11.54 0.06
C ASP A 423 -0.41 12.78 -0.40
N HIS A 424 -1.12 13.46 0.52
CA HIS A 424 -1.71 14.77 0.23
C HIS A 424 -0.65 15.88 0.15
N ILE A 425 0.33 15.84 1.06
CA ILE A 425 1.39 16.85 1.17
C ILE A 425 2.41 16.71 0.04
N SER A 426 2.85 15.50 -0.26
CA SER A 426 3.84 15.22 -1.30
C SER A 426 3.42 13.95 -2.05
N PRO A 427 2.56 14.05 -3.08
CA PRO A 427 2.12 12.90 -3.86
C PRO A 427 3.32 12.17 -4.51
N ALA A 428 3.19 10.87 -4.75
CA ALA A 428 4.21 10.05 -5.42
C ALA A 428 3.76 9.48 -6.76
N GLY A 429 2.47 9.55 -7.07
CA GLY A 429 1.88 8.98 -8.29
C GLY A 429 2.06 9.87 -9.52
N SER A 430 1.08 9.82 -10.43
CA SER A 430 1.09 10.54 -11.69
C SER A 430 1.16 12.06 -11.53
N ILE A 431 1.77 12.72 -12.52
CA ILE A 431 1.88 14.17 -12.61
C ILE A 431 0.79 14.67 -13.56
N ASN A 432 -0.08 15.56 -13.09
CA ASN A 432 -1.12 16.16 -13.93
C ASN A 432 -0.51 17.25 -14.82
N GLU A 433 -0.75 17.16 -16.13
CA GLU A 433 -0.23 18.12 -17.13
C GLU A 433 -0.64 19.57 -16.89
N SER A 434 -1.85 19.79 -16.38
CA SER A 434 -2.38 21.13 -16.11
C SER A 434 -1.82 21.76 -14.83
N TYR A 435 -1.19 20.94 -13.97
CA TYR A 435 -0.64 21.39 -12.68
C TYR A 435 0.77 21.96 -12.85
N PRO A 436 1.29 22.71 -11.85
CA PRO A 436 2.59 23.39 -11.95
C PRO A 436 3.76 22.48 -12.38
N ALA A 437 3.85 21.26 -11.83
CA ALA A 437 4.92 20.33 -12.18
C ALA A 437 4.80 19.83 -13.63
N GLY A 438 3.58 19.56 -14.11
CA GLY A 438 3.33 19.17 -15.49
C GLY A 438 3.71 20.29 -16.46
N ARG A 439 3.21 21.52 -16.22
CA ARG A 439 3.57 22.70 -17.01
C ARG A 439 5.08 22.94 -17.06
N TYR A 440 5.77 22.74 -15.95
CA TYR A 440 7.24 22.83 -15.89
C TYR A 440 7.91 21.77 -16.77
N LEU A 441 7.53 20.50 -16.66
CA LEU A 441 8.09 19.43 -17.50
C LEU A 441 7.81 19.65 -18.99
N THR A 442 6.60 20.09 -19.34
CA THR A 442 6.24 20.48 -20.71
C THR A 442 7.09 21.65 -21.22
N SER A 443 7.37 22.65 -20.38
CA SER A 443 8.26 23.77 -20.76
C SER A 443 9.70 23.34 -21.05
N LEU A 444 10.11 22.18 -20.53
CA LEU A 444 11.40 21.55 -20.82
C LEU A 444 11.35 20.61 -22.03
N GLY A 445 10.22 20.55 -22.75
CA GLY A 445 10.02 19.71 -23.93
C GLY A 445 9.70 18.25 -23.62
N ILE A 446 9.34 17.91 -22.38
CA ILE A 446 8.96 16.53 -21.99
C ILE A 446 7.49 16.29 -22.32
N SER A 447 7.20 15.17 -22.98
CA SER A 447 5.83 14.75 -23.29
C SER A 447 5.11 14.29 -22.01
N PRO A 448 3.77 14.41 -21.91
CA PRO A 448 3.02 13.91 -20.76
C PRO A 448 3.26 12.41 -20.46
N ASP A 449 3.45 11.59 -21.49
CA ASP A 449 3.75 10.16 -21.36
C ASP A 449 5.12 9.91 -20.68
N ASP A 450 6.05 10.86 -20.83
CA ASP A 450 7.40 10.82 -20.26
C ASP A 450 7.53 11.57 -18.92
N PHE A 451 6.43 12.13 -18.37
CA PHE A 451 6.47 12.77 -17.06
C PHE A 451 6.90 11.81 -15.96
N ASN A 452 6.57 10.52 -16.12
CA ASN A 452 6.74 9.50 -15.10
C ASN A 452 5.91 9.87 -13.85
N SER A 453 6.42 9.62 -12.65
CA SER A 453 5.73 9.86 -11.39
C SER A 453 6.46 10.86 -10.51
N TYR A 454 5.77 11.54 -9.60
CA TYR A 454 6.43 12.37 -8.58
C TYR A 454 7.46 11.57 -7.78
N GLY A 455 7.20 10.29 -7.49
CA GLY A 455 8.16 9.41 -6.82
C GLY A 455 9.48 9.27 -7.57
N SER A 456 9.42 9.14 -8.91
CA SER A 456 10.61 9.07 -9.77
C SER A 456 11.38 10.39 -9.86
N ARG A 457 10.70 11.52 -9.63
CA ARG A 457 11.26 12.87 -9.75
C ARG A 457 11.84 13.42 -8.43
N ARG A 458 11.96 12.59 -7.39
CA ARG A 458 12.47 12.98 -6.06
C ARG A 458 13.89 13.51 -6.03
N GLY A 459 14.69 13.25 -7.06
CA GLY A 459 16.02 13.85 -7.20
C GLY A 459 15.99 15.30 -7.73
N ASN A 460 14.83 15.81 -8.15
CA ASN A 460 14.67 17.13 -8.73
C ASN A 460 13.74 18.00 -7.88
N HIS A 461 14.32 18.96 -7.17
CA HIS A 461 13.57 19.84 -6.27
C HIS A 461 12.59 20.77 -6.99
N GLU A 462 12.84 21.15 -8.25
CA GLU A 462 11.91 21.97 -9.03
C GLU A 462 10.57 21.25 -9.26
N VAL A 463 10.64 19.95 -9.58
CA VAL A 463 9.44 19.12 -9.77
C VAL A 463 8.75 18.87 -8.43
N MET A 464 9.51 18.51 -7.40
CA MET A 464 8.94 18.14 -6.11
C MET A 464 8.34 19.33 -5.35
N MET A 465 8.94 20.51 -5.43
CA MET A 465 8.39 21.75 -4.88
C MET A 465 7.04 22.07 -5.56
N ARG A 466 6.97 22.00 -6.89
CA ARG A 466 5.72 22.17 -7.66
C ARG A 466 4.68 21.09 -7.39
N GLY A 467 5.12 19.90 -6.98
CA GLY A 467 4.28 18.78 -6.57
C GLY A 467 3.78 18.88 -5.13
N THR A 468 4.30 19.80 -4.32
CA THR A 468 3.94 19.90 -2.90
C THR A 468 2.51 20.45 -2.78
N PHE A 469 1.66 19.74 -2.03
CA PHE A 469 0.21 19.92 -1.93
C PHE A 469 -0.53 19.81 -3.28
N ALA A 470 0.06 19.18 -4.30
CA ALA A 470 -0.54 19.02 -5.62
C ALA A 470 -1.50 17.82 -5.74
N ASN A 471 -1.81 17.14 -4.63
CA ASN A 471 -2.73 16.00 -4.66
C ASN A 471 -4.14 16.48 -5.07
N THR A 472 -4.76 15.80 -6.03
CA THR A 472 -6.08 16.18 -6.58
C THR A 472 -7.23 16.03 -5.60
N ARG A 473 -7.00 15.39 -4.44
CA ARG A 473 -7.99 15.13 -3.38
C ARG A 473 -7.72 15.88 -2.09
N ILE A 474 -6.69 16.72 -2.03
CA ILE A 474 -6.47 17.52 -0.84
C ILE A 474 -7.66 18.49 -0.65
N ARG A 475 -8.17 18.54 0.59
CA ARG A 475 -9.28 19.41 1.00
C ARG A 475 -8.75 20.47 1.94
N GLN A 476 -8.99 21.73 1.60
CA GLN A 476 -8.55 22.88 2.40
C GLN A 476 -9.66 23.92 2.47
N ARG A 477 -9.75 24.63 3.60
CA ARG A 477 -10.92 25.45 3.96
C ARG A 477 -10.99 26.79 3.22
N LEU A 478 -9.86 27.33 2.75
CA LEU A 478 -9.82 28.64 2.08
C LEU A 478 -10.56 28.62 0.74
N CYS A 479 -10.50 27.52 -0.03
CA CYS A 479 -11.18 27.40 -1.32
C CYS A 479 -12.30 26.34 -1.32
N ALA A 480 -12.81 25.96 -0.14
CA ALA A 480 -13.93 25.02 -0.05
C ALA A 480 -15.14 25.55 -0.85
N PRO A 481 -15.87 24.68 -1.59
CA PRO A 481 -15.80 23.22 -1.60
C PRO A 481 -14.82 22.62 -2.63
N LYS A 482 -13.98 23.42 -3.29
CA LYS A 482 -13.06 22.91 -4.32
C LYS A 482 -11.97 22.01 -3.71
N GLU A 483 -11.81 20.82 -4.27
CA GLU A 483 -10.72 19.89 -3.95
C GLU A 483 -9.54 20.05 -4.91
N GLY A 484 -8.37 19.61 -4.46
CA GLY A 484 -7.15 19.58 -5.26
C GLY A 484 -6.11 20.59 -4.80
N GLY A 485 -4.98 20.62 -5.51
CA GLY A 485 -3.82 21.45 -5.16
C GLY A 485 -4.02 22.94 -5.45
N PHE A 486 -5.02 23.55 -4.81
CA PHE A 486 -5.43 24.93 -4.96
C PHE A 486 -5.52 25.65 -3.61
N THR A 487 -5.29 26.96 -3.62
CA THR A 487 -5.52 27.83 -2.48
C THR A 487 -6.03 29.20 -2.93
N LEU A 488 -6.49 30.02 -1.99
CA LEU A 488 -6.75 31.45 -2.24
C LEU A 488 -5.55 32.25 -1.76
N LYS A 489 -4.91 33.01 -2.66
CA LYS A 489 -3.90 33.99 -2.26
C LYS A 489 -4.62 35.17 -1.59
N LEU A 490 -4.35 35.38 -0.33
CA LEU A 490 -4.83 36.51 0.47
C LEU A 490 -3.84 37.68 0.44
N PRO A 491 -4.30 38.94 0.49
CA PRO A 491 -5.69 39.35 0.75
C PRO A 491 -6.60 39.42 -0.49
N GLU A 492 -6.07 39.27 -1.72
CA GLU A 492 -6.83 39.47 -2.95
C GLU A 492 -7.96 38.43 -3.14
N GLY A 493 -7.81 37.25 -2.54
CA GLY A 493 -8.77 36.16 -2.66
C GLY A 493 -8.70 35.43 -4.00
N GLU A 494 -7.57 35.51 -4.70
CA GLU A 494 -7.41 34.91 -6.03
C GLU A 494 -7.14 33.40 -5.93
N LEU A 495 -7.94 32.59 -6.64
CA LEU A 495 -7.78 31.14 -6.69
C LEU A 495 -6.64 30.74 -7.62
N MET A 496 -5.64 30.05 -7.10
CA MET A 496 -4.50 29.55 -7.88
C MET A 496 -3.94 28.24 -7.31
N HIS A 497 -2.96 27.64 -7.98
CA HIS A 497 -2.26 26.49 -7.44
C HIS A 497 -1.42 26.86 -6.22
N VAL A 498 -1.24 25.92 -5.29
CA VAL A 498 -0.50 26.17 -4.04
C VAL A 498 0.93 26.65 -4.31
N TYR A 499 1.62 26.04 -5.29
CA TYR A 499 2.94 26.48 -5.73
C TYR A 499 2.93 27.93 -6.23
N ASP A 500 1.98 28.29 -7.10
CA ASP A 500 1.90 29.64 -7.68
C ASP A 500 1.64 30.69 -6.58
N ALA A 501 0.77 30.39 -5.61
CA ALA A 501 0.54 31.25 -4.45
C ALA A 501 1.79 31.42 -3.58
N ALA A 502 2.50 30.33 -3.30
CA ALA A 502 3.72 30.35 -2.51
C ALA A 502 4.82 31.20 -3.17
N MET A 503 5.00 31.10 -4.50
CA MET A 503 5.97 31.92 -5.22
C MET A 503 5.62 33.40 -5.19
N ARG A 504 4.35 33.78 -5.33
CA ARG A 504 3.91 35.18 -5.19
C ARG A 504 4.15 35.72 -3.78
N TYR A 505 3.90 34.92 -2.75
CA TYR A 505 4.22 35.31 -1.38
C TYR A 505 5.72 35.45 -1.13
N ALA A 506 6.55 34.63 -1.79
CA ALA A 506 8.00 34.76 -1.73
C ALA A 506 8.48 36.08 -2.37
N GLU A 507 7.91 36.49 -3.51
CA GLU A 507 8.15 37.80 -4.13
C GLU A 507 7.75 38.96 -3.20
N GLU A 508 6.65 38.80 -2.46
CA GLU A 508 6.15 39.76 -1.46
C GLU A 508 6.88 39.67 -0.11
N GLN A 509 7.88 38.78 0.03
CA GLN A 509 8.60 38.50 1.28
C GLN A 509 7.68 38.21 2.48
N THR A 510 6.53 37.57 2.21
CA THR A 510 5.52 37.26 3.22
C THR A 510 5.76 35.89 3.84
N PRO A 511 5.96 35.77 5.16
CA PRO A 511 6.11 34.47 5.81
C PRO A 511 4.85 33.62 5.68
N LEU A 512 5.02 32.32 5.46
CA LEU A 512 3.90 31.39 5.32
C LEU A 512 3.79 30.42 6.49
N VAL A 513 2.56 30.09 6.85
CA VAL A 513 2.23 29.03 7.79
C VAL A 513 1.15 28.12 7.20
N ILE A 514 1.06 26.90 7.72
CA ILE A 514 -0.07 26.02 7.49
C ILE A 514 -0.84 25.91 8.80
N LEU A 515 -2.15 25.77 8.73
CA LEU A 515 -2.95 25.35 9.89
C LEU A 515 -3.51 23.96 9.57
N ALA A 516 -3.38 23.01 10.48
CA ALA A 516 -3.86 21.64 10.28
C ALA A 516 -4.60 21.09 11.49
N GLY A 517 -5.44 20.09 11.25
CA GLY A 517 -6.10 19.32 12.29
C GLY A 517 -5.22 18.22 12.89
N LYS A 518 -5.86 17.24 13.50
CA LYS A 518 -5.21 16.07 14.13
C LYS A 518 -4.53 15.18 13.08
N GLU A 519 -3.49 14.47 13.49
CA GLU A 519 -2.78 13.48 12.65
C GLU A 519 -2.23 14.02 11.31
N TYR A 520 -1.81 15.29 11.29
CA TYR A 520 -1.12 15.86 10.13
C TYR A 520 0.17 15.10 9.82
N GLY A 521 0.37 14.73 8.56
CA GLY A 521 1.55 14.02 8.10
C GLY A 521 1.51 12.50 8.33
N THR A 522 0.34 11.90 8.57
CA THR A 522 0.24 10.43 8.73
C THR A 522 0.59 9.67 7.43
N GLY A 523 1.16 8.47 7.54
CA GLY A 523 1.41 7.58 6.41
C GLY A 523 2.88 7.37 6.02
N SER A 524 3.31 7.81 4.83
CA SER A 524 4.61 7.48 4.24
C SER A 524 5.74 8.28 4.90
N SER A 525 6.91 7.67 5.10
CA SER A 525 8.11 8.32 5.65
C SER A 525 8.82 9.32 4.71
N ARG A 526 8.12 9.88 3.73
CA ARG A 526 8.74 10.70 2.67
C ARG A 526 9.10 12.09 3.19
N ASP A 527 10.40 12.36 3.29
CA ASP A 527 10.91 13.66 3.75
C ASP A 527 10.56 14.83 2.82
N TRP A 528 10.19 14.56 1.56
CA TRP A 528 9.66 15.55 0.62
C TRP A 528 8.37 16.23 1.11
N ALA A 529 7.61 15.60 2.01
CA ALA A 529 6.50 16.28 2.69
C ALA A 529 6.97 17.45 3.56
N ALA A 530 8.21 17.40 4.09
CA ALA A 530 8.82 18.49 4.84
C ALA A 530 9.67 19.40 3.93
N LYS A 531 10.56 18.83 3.10
CA LYS A 531 11.43 19.59 2.18
C LYS A 531 10.62 20.45 1.21
N GLY A 532 9.57 19.88 0.62
CA GLY A 532 8.68 20.61 -0.29
C GLY A 532 7.98 21.76 0.41
N THR A 533 7.40 21.50 1.58
CA THR A 533 6.74 22.51 2.42
C THR A 533 7.71 23.66 2.79
N ALA A 534 8.95 23.34 3.16
CA ALA A 534 9.99 24.32 3.44
C ALA A 534 10.39 25.13 2.18
N LEU A 535 10.55 24.48 1.02
CA LEU A 535 10.87 25.15 -0.24
C LEU A 535 9.74 26.06 -0.76
N LEU A 536 8.49 25.80 -0.37
CA LEU A 536 7.38 26.73 -0.59
C LEU A 536 7.43 27.96 0.35
N GLY A 537 8.41 28.06 1.25
CA GLY A 537 8.55 29.18 2.17
C GLY A 537 7.70 29.07 3.45
N VAL A 538 7.12 27.89 3.72
CA VAL A 538 6.37 27.64 4.96
C VAL A 538 7.34 27.54 6.14
N ARG A 539 7.08 28.34 7.18
CA ARG A 539 7.93 28.46 8.37
C ARG A 539 7.38 27.74 9.60
N ALA A 540 6.08 27.44 9.63
CA ALA A 540 5.43 26.68 10.70
C ALA A 540 4.16 25.96 10.18
N VAL A 541 3.73 24.92 10.89
CA VAL A 541 2.50 24.14 10.66
C VAL A 541 1.71 24.02 11.96
#